data_AF-A0A183FVC8-F1
#
_entry.id   AF-A0A183FVC8-F1
#
_cell.length_a   1.000
_cell.length_b   1.000
_cell.length_c   1.000
_cell.angle_alpha   90.00
_cell.angle_beta   90.00
_cell.angle_gamma   90.00
#
_symmetry.space_group_name_H-M   'P 1'
#
loop_
_entity.id
_entity.type
_entity.pdbx_description
1 polymer ?
#
loop_
_entity_poly.entity_id
_entity_poly.type
_entity_poly.pdbx_seq_one_letter_code
_entity_poly.pdbx_strand_id
1 'polypeptide(L)'
;MFDHDDTVLVASGELTPKEMAELGIQAKRDHEGSGEEDFLVPTTEFAIEERADDRECHAFEVCYSDKDCPGGECLGAFVGKCNCNACMDFWLCQSDAACGGLKGACNSLTNTCDCTAGLKAAGFPLFVDALRGLCNSKSCSNENHEQECFGLPCHFGRCNCH
;
A
#
# COMPACT_ATOMS: atom_id res chain seq x y z
N MET A 1 -2.36 25.46 -47.51
CA MET A 1 -3.80 25.40 -47.78
C MET A 1 -4.38 24.34 -46.85
N PHE A 2 -5.28 24.79 -45.97
CA PHE A 2 -5.82 24.16 -44.76
C PHE A 2 -4.99 24.31 -43.48
N ASP A 3 -5.05 25.54 -42.95
CA ASP A 3 -5.21 25.88 -41.52
C ASP A 3 -6.27 25.01 -40.83
N HIS A 4 -6.07 24.71 -39.55
CA HIS A 4 -7.05 24.79 -38.46
C HIS A 4 -6.29 24.93 -37.13
N ASP A 5 -6.32 26.15 -36.60
CA ASP A 5 -6.27 26.45 -35.16
C ASP A 5 -7.42 25.69 -34.46
N ASP A 6 -7.18 25.14 -33.27
CA ASP A 6 -7.94 25.60 -32.10
C ASP A 6 -7.35 25.09 -30.78
N THR A 7 -7.10 26.08 -29.95
CA THR A 7 -6.66 26.03 -28.57
C THR A 7 -7.83 25.58 -27.68
N VAL A 8 -7.63 24.60 -26.81
CA VAL A 8 -8.54 24.38 -25.66
C VAL A 8 -7.74 24.35 -24.37
N LEU A 9 -7.64 25.54 -23.76
CA LEU A 9 -7.50 25.72 -22.32
C LEU A 9 -8.70 25.07 -21.63
N VAL A 10 -8.46 24.11 -20.73
CA VAL A 10 -9.47 23.75 -19.71
C VAL A 10 -8.99 24.32 -18.39
N ALA A 11 -9.73 25.35 -17.97
CA ALA A 11 -9.53 26.09 -16.75
C ALA A 11 -9.80 25.23 -15.52
N SER A 12 -8.94 25.38 -14.50
CA SER A 12 -9.29 25.13 -13.11
C SER A 12 -10.39 26.10 -12.71
N GLY A 13 -11.63 25.65 -12.72
CA GLY A 13 -12.79 26.38 -12.20
C GLY A 13 -13.26 25.73 -10.90
N GLU A 14 -13.06 26.42 -9.78
CA GLU A 14 -13.71 26.11 -8.51
C GLU A 14 -15.22 26.33 -8.66
N LEU A 15 -16.03 25.30 -8.36
CA LEU A 15 -17.49 25.38 -8.46
C LEU A 15 -18.06 26.43 -7.50
N THR A 16 -19.05 27.16 -7.99
CA THR A 16 -19.69 28.22 -7.21
C THR A 16 -20.76 27.67 -6.25
N PRO A 17 -21.03 28.31 -5.10
CA PRO A 17 -22.04 27.87 -4.13
C PRO A 17 -23.47 27.75 -4.67
N LYS A 18 -23.75 28.31 -5.86
CA LYS A 18 -25.04 28.17 -6.55
C LYS A 18 -25.19 26.85 -7.30
N GLU A 19 -24.10 26.23 -7.74
CA GLU A 19 -24.12 24.92 -8.42
C GLU A 19 -24.25 23.76 -7.43
N MET A 20 -23.88 23.95 -6.15
CA MET A 20 -24.05 22.95 -5.10
C MET A 20 -25.50 22.78 -4.61
N ALA A 21 -26.43 23.64 -5.03
CA ALA A 21 -27.83 23.61 -4.55
C ALA A 21 -28.75 22.64 -5.32
N GLU A 22 -28.37 22.18 -6.52
CA GLU A 22 -29.16 21.20 -7.30
C GLU A 22 -28.78 19.73 -7.02
N LEU A 23 -27.73 19.48 -6.22
CA LEU A 23 -27.25 18.13 -5.89
C LEU A 23 -27.67 17.62 -4.50
N GLY A 24 -28.61 18.29 -3.83
CA GLY A 24 -29.29 17.74 -2.64
C GLY A 24 -28.39 17.43 -1.44
N ILE A 25 -27.26 18.14 -1.29
CA ILE A 25 -26.35 17.96 -0.15
C ILE A 25 -26.81 18.86 1.00
N GLN A 26 -27.47 18.27 2.01
CA GLN A 26 -27.81 18.97 3.25
C GLN A 26 -26.62 18.98 4.21
N ALA A 27 -26.03 20.16 4.40
CA ALA A 27 -25.21 20.46 5.56
C ALA A 27 -26.13 20.61 6.79
N LYS A 28 -25.96 19.73 7.79
CA LYS A 28 -26.58 19.90 9.12
C LYS A 28 -25.55 20.41 10.13
N ARG A 29 -25.78 21.65 10.54
CA ARG A 29 -25.50 22.25 11.87
C ARG A 29 -26.90 22.66 12.37
N ASP A 30 -27.32 22.57 13.63
CA ASP A 30 -26.71 22.74 14.95
C ASP A 30 -27.49 21.87 15.98
N HIS A 31 -27.03 21.74 17.23
CA HIS A 31 -27.75 22.22 18.44
C HIS A 31 -27.17 21.64 19.75
N GLU A 32 -26.94 22.53 20.72
CA GLU A 32 -26.61 22.28 22.13
C GLU A 32 -27.75 21.56 22.88
N GLY A 33 -27.43 20.86 23.96
CA GLY A 33 -28.46 20.46 24.93
C GLY A 33 -28.05 19.35 25.90
N SER A 34 -27.84 19.74 27.15
CA SER A 34 -27.61 18.94 28.34
C SER A 34 -28.70 17.90 28.65
N GLY A 35 -28.30 16.74 29.20
CA GLY A 35 -29.19 15.79 29.86
C GLY A 35 -28.43 14.55 30.34
N GLU A 36 -28.13 14.49 31.64
CA GLU A 36 -27.78 13.27 32.35
C GLU A 36 -29.03 12.40 32.44
N GLU A 37 -29.05 11.27 31.72
CA GLU A 37 -29.98 10.18 31.96
C GLU A 37 -29.22 8.85 31.79
N ASP A 38 -29.14 8.09 32.88
CA ASP A 38 -28.56 6.75 32.97
C ASP A 38 -29.28 5.79 32.00
N PHE A 39 -28.75 5.67 30.79
CA PHE A 39 -29.21 4.70 29.81
C PHE A 39 -28.33 3.46 29.91
N LEU A 40 -28.86 2.43 30.60
CA LEU A 40 -28.30 1.08 30.64
C LEU A 40 -28.27 0.52 29.21
N VAL A 41 -27.10 0.60 28.56
CA VAL A 41 -26.88 0.01 27.23
C VAL A 41 -26.87 -1.52 27.38
N PRO A 42 -27.76 -2.26 26.70
CA PRO A 42 -27.67 -3.71 26.66
C PRO A 42 -26.39 -4.08 25.89
N THR A 43 -25.48 -4.78 26.54
CA THR A 43 -24.30 -5.38 25.93
C THR A 43 -24.77 -6.46 24.95
N THR A 44 -25.00 -6.04 23.71
CA THR A 44 -25.14 -6.95 22.59
C THR A 44 -23.74 -7.49 22.31
N GLU A 45 -23.50 -8.69 22.82
CA GLU A 45 -22.36 -9.52 22.43
C GLU A 45 -22.48 -9.78 20.92
N PHE A 46 -21.81 -8.96 20.11
CA PHE A 46 -21.56 -9.28 18.72
C PHE A 46 -20.54 -10.43 18.70
N ALA A 47 -21.06 -11.66 18.75
CA ALA A 47 -20.31 -12.83 18.36
C ALA A 47 -19.89 -12.63 16.90
N ILE A 48 -18.62 -12.28 16.70
CA ILE A 48 -18.01 -12.38 15.38
C ILE A 48 -17.88 -13.88 15.15
N GLU A 49 -18.83 -14.45 14.38
CA GLU A 49 -18.63 -15.78 13.81
C GLU A 49 -17.36 -15.69 12.96
N GLU A 50 -16.29 -16.30 13.47
CA GLU A 50 -15.11 -16.63 12.70
C GLU A 50 -15.61 -17.57 11.61
N ARG A 51 -15.94 -17.01 10.43
CA ARG A 51 -16.22 -17.82 9.25
C ARG A 51 -14.98 -18.65 9.02
N ALA A 52 -15.08 -19.94 9.31
CA ALA A 52 -14.16 -20.95 8.81
C ALA A 52 -14.10 -20.72 7.31
N ASP A 53 -12.97 -20.19 6.87
CA ASP A 53 -12.65 -20.02 5.48
C ASP A 53 -12.63 -21.42 4.87
N ASP A 54 -13.59 -21.73 3.99
CA ASP A 54 -13.73 -23.04 3.34
C ASP A 54 -12.59 -23.32 2.32
N ARG A 55 -11.52 -22.52 2.39
CA ARG A 55 -10.29 -22.66 1.62
C ARG A 55 -9.39 -23.65 2.35
N GLU A 56 -8.85 -24.60 1.59
CA GLU A 56 -7.92 -25.61 2.09
C GLU A 56 -6.51 -25.02 2.25
N CYS A 57 -5.82 -25.33 3.36
CA CYS A 57 -4.42 -24.97 3.49
C CYS A 57 -3.54 -25.82 2.56
N HIS A 58 -2.80 -25.16 1.66
CA HIS A 58 -1.80 -25.83 0.84
C HIS A 58 -0.40 -25.62 1.42
N ALA A 59 0.20 -26.71 1.89
CA ALA A 59 1.54 -26.68 2.49
C ALA A 59 2.58 -26.14 1.49
N PHE A 60 3.48 -25.29 1.99
CA PHE A 60 4.53 -24.61 1.23
C PHE A 60 4.05 -23.62 0.15
N GLU A 61 2.75 -23.28 0.11
CA GLU A 61 2.28 -22.18 -0.72
C GLU A 61 2.88 -20.84 -0.25
N VAL A 62 3.06 -19.90 -1.18
CA VAL A 62 3.56 -18.55 -0.88
C VAL A 62 2.48 -17.81 -0.10
N CYS A 63 2.88 -17.16 0.99
CA CYS A 63 1.96 -16.38 1.82
C CYS A 63 2.59 -15.05 2.25
N TYR A 64 1.75 -14.07 2.53
CA TYR A 64 2.14 -12.74 3.04
C TYR A 64 1.47 -12.43 4.38
N SER A 65 0.56 -13.30 4.83
CA SER A 65 -0.05 -13.30 6.15
C SER A 65 -0.63 -14.69 6.46
N ASP A 66 -0.98 -14.95 7.72
CA ASP A 66 -1.62 -16.22 8.12
C ASP A 66 -2.99 -16.44 7.44
N LYS A 67 -3.63 -15.37 6.98
CA LYS A 67 -4.90 -15.44 6.23
C LYS A 67 -4.78 -16.10 4.86
N ASP A 68 -3.55 -16.20 4.35
CA ASP A 68 -3.25 -16.91 3.10
C ASP A 68 -3.09 -18.42 3.35
N CYS A 69 -3.04 -18.84 4.62
CA CYS A 69 -2.88 -20.22 5.06
C CYS A 69 -4.07 -20.65 5.94
N PRO A 70 -5.28 -20.81 5.38
CA PRO A 70 -6.48 -21.10 6.17
C PRO A 70 -6.38 -22.44 6.90
N GLY A 71 -6.31 -22.42 8.24
CA GLY A 71 -6.05 -23.62 9.06
C GLY A 71 -4.56 -23.90 9.32
N GLY A 72 -3.69 -22.95 9.00
CA GLY A 72 -2.25 -23.00 9.23
C GLY A 72 -1.65 -21.64 9.57
N GLU A 73 -0.34 -21.53 9.44
CA GLU A 73 0.44 -20.31 9.71
C GLU A 73 1.36 -19.97 8.54
N CYS A 74 1.61 -18.69 8.32
CA CYS A 74 2.55 -18.22 7.31
C CYS A 74 3.95 -18.05 7.90
N LEU A 75 4.82 -19.03 7.66
CA LEU A 75 6.16 -19.04 8.25
C LEU A 75 7.17 -18.31 7.36
N GLY A 76 7.85 -17.30 7.93
CA GLY A 76 8.95 -16.59 7.27
C GLY A 76 9.50 -15.44 8.11
N ALA A 77 10.68 -14.94 7.74
CA ALA A 77 11.23 -13.74 8.34
C ALA A 77 10.55 -12.50 7.73
N PHE A 78 10.03 -11.62 8.59
CA PHE A 78 9.40 -10.36 8.20
C PHE A 78 8.25 -10.52 7.20
N VAL A 79 7.48 -11.59 7.29
CA VAL A 79 6.33 -11.86 6.40
C VAL A 79 5.42 -10.63 6.26
N GLY A 80 5.06 -10.33 5.02
CA GLY A 80 4.19 -9.20 4.70
C GLY A 80 4.85 -7.84 4.93
N LYS A 81 6.19 -7.76 4.93
CA LYS A 81 6.95 -6.51 5.04
C LYS A 81 7.80 -6.23 3.82
N CYS A 82 8.07 -4.96 3.53
CA CYS A 82 8.90 -4.59 2.37
C CYS A 82 10.33 -5.17 2.47
N ASN A 83 10.78 -5.84 1.40
CA ASN A 83 12.10 -6.45 1.31
C ASN A 83 13.10 -5.55 0.58
N CYS A 84 13.81 -4.70 1.32
CA CYS A 84 14.85 -3.85 0.75
C CYS A 84 16.08 -4.62 0.27
N ASN A 85 16.29 -5.85 0.72
CA ASN A 85 17.43 -6.67 0.26
C ASN A 85 17.23 -7.17 -1.19
N ALA A 86 16.05 -6.98 -1.77
CA ALA A 86 15.80 -7.29 -3.18
C ALA A 86 16.54 -6.34 -4.14
N CYS A 87 16.85 -5.11 -3.71
CA CYS A 87 17.71 -4.23 -4.47
C CYS A 87 19.18 -4.51 -4.10
N MET A 88 19.96 -4.93 -5.08
CA MET A 88 21.39 -5.22 -4.92
C MET A 88 22.19 -4.16 -5.65
N ASP A 89 22.92 -3.32 -4.89
CA ASP A 89 23.78 -2.29 -5.48
C ASP A 89 24.79 -2.90 -6.47
N PHE A 90 25.08 -2.13 -7.52
CA PHE A 90 26.01 -2.46 -8.59
C PHE A 90 25.63 -3.65 -9.48
N TRP A 91 24.46 -4.26 -9.27
CA TRP A 91 23.95 -5.28 -10.17
C TRP A 91 23.62 -4.69 -11.54
N LEU A 92 23.90 -5.40 -12.63
CA LEU A 92 23.63 -4.92 -13.99
C LEU A 92 22.12 -4.79 -14.24
N CYS A 93 21.68 -3.64 -14.75
CA CYS A 93 20.27 -3.37 -14.98
C CYS A 93 20.03 -2.72 -16.34
N GLN A 94 18.86 -3.01 -16.91
CA GLN A 94 18.27 -2.25 -18.02
C GLN A 94 17.03 -1.46 -17.57
N SER A 95 16.42 -1.89 -16.46
CA SER A 95 15.27 -1.25 -15.83
C SER A 95 15.27 -1.56 -14.33
N ASP A 96 14.43 -0.85 -13.58
CA ASP A 96 14.27 -1.04 -12.14
C ASP A 96 13.86 -2.47 -11.75
N ALA A 97 13.20 -3.21 -12.66
CA ALA A 97 12.84 -4.61 -12.44
C ALA A 97 14.06 -5.49 -12.13
N ALA A 98 15.23 -5.19 -12.73
CA ALA A 98 16.48 -5.89 -12.43
C ALA A 98 17.08 -5.51 -11.06
N CYS A 99 16.68 -4.37 -10.50
CA CYS A 99 17.07 -3.88 -9.18
C CYS A 99 16.05 -4.29 -8.10
N GLY A 100 15.43 -5.46 -8.27
CA GLY A 100 14.37 -5.93 -7.38
C GLY A 100 13.08 -5.12 -7.49
N GLY A 101 12.90 -4.33 -8.55
CA GLY A 101 11.71 -3.51 -8.78
C GLY A 101 11.74 -2.13 -8.13
N LEU A 102 12.77 -1.77 -7.37
CA LEU A 102 12.85 -0.46 -6.71
C LEU A 102 12.88 0.67 -7.75
N LYS A 103 11.83 1.49 -7.75
CA LYS A 103 11.66 2.58 -8.72
C LYS A 103 12.78 3.62 -8.59
N GLY A 104 13.41 3.97 -9.72
CA GLY A 104 14.52 4.91 -9.79
C GLY A 104 15.87 4.34 -9.34
N ALA A 105 15.99 3.01 -9.15
CA ALA A 105 17.24 2.39 -8.75
C ALA A 105 18.15 2.07 -9.94
N CYS A 106 17.63 1.80 -11.13
CA CYS A 106 18.48 1.48 -12.27
C CYS A 106 19.14 2.75 -12.84
N ASN A 107 20.46 2.88 -12.63
CA ASN A 107 21.21 4.00 -13.16
C ASN A 107 21.55 3.77 -14.65
N SER A 108 20.92 4.52 -15.54
CA SER A 108 21.10 4.38 -17.00
C SER A 108 22.47 4.82 -17.51
N LEU A 109 23.26 5.57 -16.72
CA LEU A 109 24.61 5.98 -17.10
C LEU A 109 25.61 4.84 -16.87
N THR A 110 25.52 4.15 -15.73
CA THR A 110 26.42 3.05 -15.37
C THR A 110 25.87 1.68 -15.77
N ASN A 111 24.58 1.59 -16.12
CA ASN A 111 23.82 0.36 -16.31
C ASN A 111 23.87 -0.56 -15.08
N THR A 112 23.86 0.04 -13.89
CA THR A 112 23.89 -0.68 -12.62
C THR A 112 22.85 -0.16 -11.65
N CYS A 113 22.41 -1.00 -10.72
CA CYS A 113 21.54 -0.60 -9.63
C CYS A 113 22.27 0.35 -8.66
N ASP A 114 21.62 1.46 -8.33
CA ASP A 114 21.91 2.39 -7.26
C ASP A 114 20.68 2.39 -6.33
N CYS A 115 20.69 1.48 -5.36
CA CYS A 115 19.59 1.29 -4.43
C CYS A 115 19.42 2.51 -3.52
N THR A 116 20.51 3.22 -3.25
CA THR A 116 20.47 4.48 -2.50
C THR A 116 19.71 5.56 -3.28
N ALA A 117 19.92 5.68 -4.58
CA ALA A 117 19.16 6.59 -5.44
C ALA A 117 17.67 6.23 -5.48
N GLY A 118 17.33 4.95 -5.62
CA GLY A 118 15.95 4.49 -5.59
C GLY A 118 15.24 4.80 -4.27
N LEU A 119 15.89 4.54 -3.13
CA LEU A 119 15.34 4.86 -1.81
C LEU A 119 15.19 6.37 -1.60
N LYS A 120 16.12 7.18 -2.08
CA LYS A 120 16.00 8.65 -2.08
C LYS A 120 14.81 9.12 -2.89
N ALA A 121 14.59 8.55 -4.08
CA ALA A 121 13.43 8.85 -4.91
C ALA A 121 12.11 8.45 -4.24
N ALA A 122 12.12 7.41 -3.41
CA ALA A 122 11.01 6.98 -2.57
C ALA A 122 10.78 7.84 -1.30
N GLY A 123 11.59 8.88 -1.07
CA GLY A 123 11.44 9.79 0.07
C GLY A 123 12.28 9.41 1.30
N PHE A 124 13.22 8.47 1.18
CA PHE A 124 14.15 8.09 2.25
C PHE A 124 15.56 8.64 1.94
N PRO A 125 15.91 9.84 2.45
CA PRO A 125 17.16 10.52 2.08
C PRO A 125 18.41 9.75 2.51
N LEU A 126 18.32 9.00 3.62
CA LEU A 126 19.37 8.14 4.13
C LEU A 126 18.88 6.68 4.22
N PHE A 127 19.79 5.73 4.01
CA PHE A 127 19.49 4.31 4.13
C PHE A 127 18.92 3.94 5.52
N VAL A 128 19.37 4.61 6.58
CA VAL A 128 18.85 4.41 7.95
C VAL A 128 17.37 4.79 8.09
N ASP A 129 16.89 5.74 7.31
CA ASP A 129 15.47 6.13 7.33
C ASP A 129 14.61 5.02 6.72
N ALA A 130 15.09 4.42 5.61
CA ALA A 130 14.46 3.26 5.00
C ALA A 130 14.48 2.06 5.95
N LEU A 131 15.59 1.80 6.65
CA LEU A 131 15.66 0.70 7.63
C LEU A 131 14.63 0.83 8.77
N ARG A 132 14.29 2.06 9.17
CA ARG A 132 13.33 2.30 10.26
C ARG A 132 11.89 2.31 9.77
N GLY A 133 11.64 2.91 8.60
CA GLY A 133 10.29 3.20 8.12
C GLY A 133 9.78 2.32 6.98
N LEU A 134 10.65 1.54 6.33
CA LEU A 134 10.31 0.76 5.14
C LEU A 134 10.74 -0.70 5.28
N CYS A 135 12.06 -0.93 5.30
CA CYS A 135 12.66 -2.25 5.23
C CYS A 135 12.30 -3.08 6.45
N ASN A 136 11.71 -4.26 6.23
CA ASN A 136 11.28 -5.18 7.29
C ASN A 136 10.26 -4.59 8.29
N SER A 137 9.70 -3.40 7.99
CA SER A 137 8.89 -2.62 8.94
C SER A 137 7.52 -2.28 8.35
N LYS A 138 7.50 -1.72 7.14
CA LYS A 138 6.27 -1.34 6.45
C LYS A 138 5.54 -2.56 5.92
N SER A 139 4.24 -2.65 6.23
CA SER A 139 3.38 -3.75 5.80
C SER A 139 3.07 -3.68 4.31
N CYS A 140 2.98 -4.83 3.66
CA CYS A 140 2.64 -4.97 2.25
C CYS A 140 2.16 -6.41 1.93
N SER A 141 1.57 -6.58 0.75
CA SER A 141 1.13 -7.84 0.16
C SER A 141 1.56 -7.92 -1.31
N ASN A 142 1.29 -9.04 -1.97
CA ASN A 142 1.55 -9.19 -3.40
C ASN A 142 0.76 -8.20 -4.27
N GLU A 143 -0.39 -7.70 -3.81
CA GLU A 143 -1.19 -6.76 -4.62
C GLU A 143 -0.74 -5.31 -4.47
N ASN A 144 -0.17 -4.93 -3.32
CA ASN A 144 0.09 -3.52 -2.99
C ASN A 144 1.58 -3.14 -2.90
N HIS A 145 2.50 -4.11 -3.02
CA HIS A 145 3.94 -3.83 -2.85
C HIS A 145 4.48 -2.78 -3.84
N GLU A 146 3.89 -2.65 -5.03
CA GLU A 146 4.30 -1.62 -5.99
C GLU A 146 4.13 -0.19 -5.47
N GLN A 147 3.14 0.03 -4.61
CA GLN A 147 2.78 1.30 -4.01
C GLN A 147 3.42 1.43 -2.62
N GLU A 148 3.26 0.39 -1.80
CA GLU A 148 3.73 0.43 -0.41
C GLU A 148 5.25 0.33 -0.30
N CYS A 149 5.88 -0.45 -1.17
CA CYS A 149 7.32 -0.72 -1.17
C CYS A 149 8.05 -0.10 -2.36
N PHE A 150 7.41 0.83 -3.08
CA PHE A 150 8.00 1.55 -4.21
C PHE A 150 8.53 0.61 -5.30
N GLY A 151 7.83 -0.51 -5.51
CA GLY A 151 8.18 -1.55 -6.48
C GLY A 151 9.02 -2.71 -5.93
N LEU A 152 9.65 -2.56 -4.75
CA LEU A 152 10.29 -3.69 -4.07
C LEU A 152 9.26 -4.78 -3.75
N PRO A 153 9.65 -6.06 -3.73
CA PRO A 153 8.77 -7.13 -3.29
C PRO A 153 8.56 -7.10 -1.78
N CYS A 154 7.49 -7.74 -1.34
CA CYS A 154 7.32 -8.11 0.06
C CYS A 154 8.11 -9.37 0.39
N HIS A 155 8.54 -9.47 1.64
CA HIS A 155 8.91 -10.74 2.25
C HIS A 155 7.71 -11.67 2.24
N PHE A 156 7.88 -12.82 1.60
CA PHE A 156 6.92 -13.90 1.61
C PHE A 156 7.37 -15.00 2.56
N GLY A 157 6.38 -15.70 3.13
CA GLY A 157 6.57 -16.92 3.88
C GLY A 157 6.13 -18.14 3.08
N ARG A 158 6.03 -19.25 3.79
CA ARG A 158 5.50 -20.52 3.29
C ARG A 158 4.45 -21.04 4.26
N CYS A 159 3.30 -21.45 3.75
CA CYS A 159 2.25 -22.01 4.58
C CYS A 159 2.68 -23.30 5.28
N ASN A 160 2.44 -23.37 6.58
CA ASN A 160 2.56 -24.56 7.40
C ASN A 160 1.17 -24.98 7.89
N CYS A 161 0.67 -26.09 7.38
CA CYS A 161 -0.70 -26.56 7.61
C CYS A 161 -0.75 -27.58 8.76
N HIS A 162 -1.85 -27.57 9.53
CA HIS A 162 -2.06 -28.42 10.71
C HIS A 162 -3.21 -29.42 10.55
#